data_AF-A0A542GIM4-F1
#
_entry.id   AF-A0A542GIM4-F1
#
_cell.length_a   1.000
_cell.length_b   1.000
_cell.length_c   1.000
_cell.angle_alpha   90.00
_cell.angle_beta   90.00
_cell.angle_gamma   90.00
#
_symmetry.space_group_name_H-M   'P 1'
#
loop_
_entity.id
_entity.type
_entity.pdbx_description
1 polymer ?
#
loop_
_entity_poly.entity_id
_entity_poly.type
_entity_poly.pdbx_seq_one_letter_code
_entity_poly.pdbx_strand_id
1 'polypeptide(L)' 'MEEGGTMAGTAAENQVRAAVDRAADEMIYIGPDHPYYPLLADLVSAVGKAWQQGFEQGRRGGHEPNPYAWARREE' A
#
# COMPACT_ATOMS: atom_id res chain seq x y z
N MET A 1 13.60 -31.21 3.83
CA MET A 1 12.36 -30.66 4.40
C MET A 1 12.66 -29.20 4.64
N GLU A 2 12.20 -28.33 3.75
CA GLU A 2 12.48 -26.89 3.76
C GLU A 2 11.32 -26.18 4.45
N GLU A 3 11.59 -25.43 5.51
CA GLU A 3 10.66 -24.45 6.10
C GLU A 3 11.43 -23.16 6.41
N GLY A 4 10.82 -22.02 6.11
CA GLY A 4 11.27 -20.73 6.65
C GLY A 4 11.19 -19.50 5.75
N GLY A 5 10.52 -19.56 4.60
CA GLY A 5 10.32 -18.40 3.72
C GLY A 5 9.10 -17.55 4.08
N THR A 6 9.07 -16.90 5.26
CA THR A 6 7.93 -15.99 5.60
C THR A 6 8.31 -14.74 6.41
N MET A 7 9.60 -14.44 6.64
CA MET A 7 10.03 -13.18 7.31
C MET A 7 10.33 -12.02 6.34
N ALA A 8 10.15 -12.19 5.03
CA ALA A 8 10.39 -11.13 4.05
C ALA A 8 9.15 -10.26 3.75
N GLY A 9 7.94 -10.73 4.08
CA GLY A 9 6.68 -10.01 3.81
C GLY A 9 6.49 -8.76 4.68
N THR A 10 6.81 -8.85 5.98
CA THR A 10 6.56 -7.78 6.95
C THR A 10 7.52 -6.61 6.87
N ALA A 11 8.77 -6.84 6.43
CA ALA A 11 9.78 -5.77 6.35
C ALA A 11 9.54 -4.82 5.16
N ALA A 12 9.10 -5.36 4.01
CA ALA A 12 8.74 -4.58 2.84
C ALA A 12 7.38 -3.87 3.00
N GLU A 13 6.41 -4.51 3.66
CA GLU A 13 5.11 -3.91 4.02
C GLU A 13 5.28 -2.63 4.86
N ASN A 14 6.27 -2.60 5.77
CA ASN A 14 6.58 -1.41 6.56
C ASN A 14 7.22 -0.28 5.75
N GLN A 15 7.97 -0.58 4.68
CA GLN A 15 8.62 0.46 3.87
C GLN A 15 7.62 1.24 3.04
N VAL A 16 6.64 0.56 2.44
CA VAL A 16 5.57 1.23 1.67
C VAL A 16 4.75 2.12 2.61
N ARG A 17 4.44 1.65 3.82
CA ARG A 17 3.75 2.45 4.85
C ARG A 17 4.54 3.67 5.27
N ALA A 18 5.81 3.49 5.61
CA ALA A 18 6.68 4.61 5.96
C ALA A 18 6.79 5.65 4.83
N ALA A 19 6.83 5.21 3.57
CA ALA A 19 6.87 6.11 2.42
C ALA A 19 5.57 6.90 2.23
N VAL A 20 4.41 6.26 2.41
CA VAL A 20 3.09 6.91 2.31
C VAL A 20 2.86 7.89 3.46
N ASP A 21 3.20 7.49 4.69
CA ASP A 21 3.09 8.36 5.88
C ASP A 21 3.99 9.60 5.71
N ARG A 22 5.24 9.40 5.29
CA ARG A 22 6.16 10.50 4.99
C ARG A 22 5.64 11.41 3.89
N ALA A 23 5.09 10.85 2.80
CA ALA A 23 4.52 11.65 1.73
C ALA A 23 3.34 12.51 2.22
N ALA A 24 2.47 11.95 3.05
CA ALA A 24 1.34 12.67 3.64
C ALA A 24 1.81 13.82 4.56
N ASP A 25 2.84 13.58 5.38
CA ASP A 25 3.44 14.60 6.25
C ASP A 25 4.12 15.71 5.43
N GLU A 26 4.86 15.34 4.39
CA GLU A 26 5.57 16.31 3.55
C GLU A 26 4.64 17.13 2.65
N MET A 27 3.46 16.61 2.30
CA MET A 27 2.44 17.35 1.53
C MET A 27 1.97 18.64 2.23
N ILE A 28 2.13 18.75 3.55
CA ILE A 28 1.85 19.99 4.31
C ILE A 28 2.76 21.13 3.85
N TYR A 29 4.01 20.85 3.48
CA TYR A 29 4.98 21.86 3.01
C TYR A 29 4.79 22.22 1.53
N ILE A 30 4.20 21.31 0.76
CA ILE A 30 3.86 21.55 -0.66
C ILE A 30 2.62 22.45 -0.77
N GLY A 31 1.59 22.16 0.03
CA GLY A 31 0.33 22.88 0.02
C GLY A 31 -0.56 22.59 -1.20
N PRO A 32 -1.87 22.86 -1.11
CA PRO A 32 -2.86 22.47 -2.11
C PRO A 32 -2.71 23.17 -3.46
N ASP A 33 -2.07 24.34 -3.50
CA ASP A 33 -1.89 25.13 -4.73
C ASP A 33 -0.74 24.63 -5.60
N HIS A 34 0.03 23.65 -5.14
CA HIS A 34 1.14 23.11 -5.91
C HIS A 34 0.64 22.20 -7.03
N PRO A 35 1.20 22.28 -8.26
CA PRO A 35 0.72 21.51 -9.42
C PRO A 35 0.65 19.99 -9.21
N TYR A 36 1.52 19.43 -8.36
CA TYR A 36 1.58 18.00 -8.08
C TYR A 36 0.78 17.56 -6.84
N TYR A 37 0.22 18.50 -6.08
CA TYR A 37 -0.51 18.18 -4.86
C TYR A 37 -1.71 17.25 -5.12
N PRO A 38 -2.57 17.47 -6.13
CA PRO A 38 -3.70 16.57 -6.39
C PRO A 38 -3.25 15.14 -6.71
N LEU A 39 -2.20 14.99 -7.51
CA LEU A 39 -1.65 13.69 -7.88
C LEU A 39 -1.11 12.92 -6.66
N LEU A 40 -0.39 13.61 -5.77
CA LEU A 40 0.13 13.02 -4.54
C LEU A 40 -0.99 12.65 -3.57
N ALA A 41 -2.01 13.51 -3.44
CA ALA A 41 -3.17 13.27 -2.61
C ALA A 41 -3.95 12.02 -3.06
N ASP A 42 -4.17 11.89 -4.38
CA ASP A 42 -4.86 10.75 -4.95
C ASP A 42 -4.06 9.45 -4.75
N LEU A 43 -2.75 9.49 -4.91
CA LEU A 43 -1.87 8.34 -4.69
C LEU A 43 -1.91 7.86 -3.23
N VAL A 44 -1.68 8.77 -2.28
CA VAL A 44 -1.72 8.46 -0.84
C VAL A 44 -3.08 7.90 -0.44
N SER A 45 -4.17 8.51 -0.94
CA SER A 45 -5.54 8.05 -0.68
C SER A 45 -5.80 6.65 -1.27
N ALA A 46 -5.37 6.40 -2.51
CA ALA A 46 -5.56 5.11 -3.17
C ALA A 46 -4.83 3.98 -2.44
N VAL A 47 -3.59 4.20 -2.00
CA VAL A 47 -2.82 3.21 -1.25
C VAL A 47 -3.46 2.93 0.11
N GLY A 48 -3.90 3.97 0.83
CA GLY A 48 -4.61 3.81 2.10
C GLY A 48 -5.90 2.99 1.96
N LYS A 49 -6.69 3.24 0.92
CA LYS A 49 -7.90 2.47 0.60
C LYS A 49 -7.59 1.01 0.26
N ALA A 50 -6.54 0.76 -0.54
CA ALA A 50 -6.13 -0.60 -0.90
C ALA A 50 -5.74 -1.43 0.34
N TRP A 51 -5.02 -0.83 1.28
CA TRP A 51 -4.71 -1.49 2.56
C TRP A 51 -5.94 -1.75 3.41
N GLN A 52 -6.85 -0.78 3.53
CA GLN A 52 -8.07 -0.99 4.29
C GLN A 52 -8.90 -2.14 3.69
N GLN A 53 -9.00 -2.21 2.36
CA GLN A 53 -9.70 -3.29 1.68
C GLN A 53 -9.02 -4.64 1.89
N GLY A 54 -7.69 -4.72 1.79
CA GLY A 54 -6.93 -5.94 2.09
C GLY A 54 -7.10 -6.41 3.55
N PHE A 55 -7.08 -5.48 4.50
CA PHE A 55 -7.33 -5.77 5.91
C PHE A 55 -8.76 -6.29 6.14
N GLU A 56 -9.76 -5.64 5.54
CA GLU A 56 -11.16 -6.09 5.61
C GLU A 56 -11.38 -7.46 4.96
N GLN A 57 -10.71 -7.73 3.84
CA GLN A 57 -10.75 -9.03 3.16
C GLN A 57 -10.14 -10.14 4.03
N GLY A 58 -8.96 -9.90 4.61
CA GLY A 58 -8.32 -10.83 5.54
C GLY A 58 -9.18 -11.10 6.78
N ARG A 59 -9.82 -10.05 7.33
CA ARG A 59 -10.72 -10.16 8.48
C ARG A 59 -12.00 -10.94 8.16
N ARG A 60 -12.51 -10.86 6.93
CA ARG A 60 -13.72 -11.58 6.48
C ARG A 60 -13.43 -13.02 6.04
N GLY A 61 -12.17 -13.48 6.08
CA GLY A 61 -11.78 -14.82 5.61
C GLY A 61 -11.97 -15.00 4.10
N GLY A 62 -11.88 -13.91 3.34
CA GLY A 62 -12.26 -13.87 1.93
C GLY A 62 -11.44 -14.81 1.05
N HIS A 63 -12.13 -15.75 0.41
CA HIS A 63 -11.59 -16.69 -0.57
C HIS A 63 -11.39 -16.07 -1.96
N GLU A 64 -11.73 -14.79 -2.15
CA GLU A 64 -11.48 -14.07 -3.40
C GLU A 64 -10.01 -13.68 -3.53
N PRO A 65 -9.43 -13.72 -4.74
CA PRO A 65 -8.07 -13.25 -4.97
C PRO A 65 -7.94 -11.78 -4.58
N ASN A 66 -6.86 -11.44 -3.87
CA ASN A 66 -6.54 -10.05 -3.53
C ASN A 66 -6.46 -9.23 -4.83
N PRO A 67 -7.36 -8.24 -5.07
CA PRO A 67 -7.36 -7.46 -6.29
C PRO A 67 -6.12 -6.56 -6.44
N TYR A 68 -5.32 -6.45 -5.37
CA TYR A 68 -4.05 -5.73 -5.30
C TYR A 68 -2.82 -6.64 -5.25
N ALA A 69 -2.99 -7.96 -5.38
CA ALA A 69 -1.88 -8.81 -5.76
C ALA A 69 -1.52 -8.39 -7.19
N TRP A 70 -0.56 -7.48 -7.32
CA TRP A 70 0.07 -7.15 -8.58
C TRP A 70 0.27 -8.46 -9.32
N ALA A 71 -0.45 -8.65 -10.43
CA ALA A 71 -0.31 -9.84 -11.22
C ALA A 71 1.17 -9.93 -11.56
N ARG A 72 1.89 -10.85 -10.93
CA ARG A 72 3.19 -11.28 -11.39
C ARG A 72 2.92 -11.65 -12.84
N ARG A 73 3.37 -10.83 -13.79
CA ARG A 73 3.31 -11.22 -15.19
C ARG A 73 4.03 -12.54 -15.25
N GLU A 74 3.28 -13.62 -15.41
CA GLU A 74 3.82 -14.90 -15.81
C GLU A 74 4.41 -14.66 -17.19
N GLU A 75 5.74 -14.71 -17.24
CA GLU A 75 6.52 -14.85 -18.47
C GLU A 75 6.62 -16.33 -18.82
#